data_AF-A0A162JMP2-F1
#
_entry.id   AF-A0A162JMP2-F1
#
_cell.length_a   1.000
_cell.length_b   1.000
_cell.length_c   1.000
_cell.angle_alpha   90.00
_cell.angle_beta   90.00
_cell.angle_gamma   90.00
#
_symmetry.space_group_name_H-M   'P 1'
#
loop_
_entity.id
_entity.type
_entity.pdbx_description
1 polymer ?
#
loop_
_entity_poly.entity_id
_entity_poly.type
_entity_poly.pdbx_seq_one_letter_code
_entity_poly.pdbx_strand_id
1 'polypeptide(L)'
;MQPPPPPAAEHDGPAPMPPADITLTNFMLLPAELHLQISELLTYPDALSLKQTNRRMRLLVNTGMPLKVEWLLERRRLHLDCPNDHSCDLGSDLRFCRGSVPLLLKRRREHYECESRPGLGCLVYDTPKCANKPRDLKMYKMQLIRTSGWLRRNLPEQWWLVLVLSLLLLWI
;
A
#
# COMPACT_ATOMS: atom_id res chain seq x y z
N MET A 1 -22.33 -67.23 -41.50
CA MET A 1 -21.03 -66.54 -41.32
C MET A 1 -21.31 -65.07 -41.19
N GLN A 2 -21.09 -64.51 -40.01
CA GLN A 2 -21.41 -63.12 -39.66
C GLN A 2 -20.06 -62.37 -39.58
N PRO A 3 -19.93 -61.17 -40.19
CA PRO A 3 -18.66 -60.46 -40.17
C PRO A 3 -18.33 -59.98 -38.75
N PRO A 4 -17.03 -59.87 -38.39
CA PRO A 4 -16.63 -59.40 -37.07
C PRO A 4 -17.01 -57.92 -36.90
N PRO A 5 -17.32 -57.48 -35.66
CA PRO A 5 -17.59 -56.07 -35.39
C PRO A 5 -16.34 -55.20 -35.62
N PRO A 6 -16.50 -53.93 -36.04
CA PRO A 6 -15.38 -53.03 -36.27
C PRO A 6 -14.65 -52.69 -34.96
N PRO A 7 -13.33 -52.44 -35.01
CA PRO A 7 -12.55 -52.08 -33.83
C PRO A 7 -13.04 -50.76 -33.24
N ALA A 8 -13.13 -50.71 -31.91
CA ALA A 8 -13.51 -49.53 -31.15
C ALA A 8 -12.54 -48.38 -31.46
N ALA A 9 -13.08 -47.21 -31.79
CA ALA A 9 -12.30 -45.99 -31.99
C ALA A 9 -11.62 -45.60 -30.67
N GLU A 10 -10.29 -45.68 -30.63
CA GLU A 10 -9.48 -45.03 -29.60
C GLU A 10 -9.70 -43.51 -29.71
N HIS A 11 -10.30 -42.95 -28.66
CA HIS A 11 -10.48 -41.52 -28.53
C HIS A 11 -9.13 -40.94 -28.07
N ASP A 12 -8.33 -40.45 -29.02
CA ASP A 12 -7.15 -39.62 -28.76
C ASP A 12 -7.61 -38.32 -28.08
N GLY A 13 -7.76 -38.38 -26.76
CA GLY A 13 -7.91 -37.20 -25.93
C GLY A 13 -6.64 -36.34 -26.00
N PRO A 14 -6.74 -35.00 -25.96
CA PRO A 14 -5.56 -34.16 -25.93
C PRO A 14 -4.68 -34.56 -24.75
N ALA A 15 -3.39 -34.79 -25.02
CA ALA A 15 -2.40 -35.07 -23.99
C ALA A 15 -2.54 -34.06 -22.83
N PRO A 16 -2.41 -34.49 -21.56
CA PRO A 16 -2.38 -33.56 -20.45
C PRO A 16 -1.28 -32.55 -20.74
N MET A 17 -1.65 -31.28 -20.92
CA MET A 17 -0.67 -30.21 -20.97
C MET A 17 0.20 -30.36 -19.71
N PRO A 18 1.54 -30.39 -19.82
CA PRO A 18 2.38 -30.38 -18.64
C PRO A 18 1.91 -29.21 -17.76
N PRO A 19 1.79 -29.40 -16.44
CA PRO A 19 1.39 -28.31 -15.55
C PRO A 19 2.32 -27.14 -15.87
N ALA A 20 1.73 -26.02 -16.29
CA ALA A 20 2.47 -24.82 -16.56
C ALA A 20 3.27 -24.54 -15.30
N ASP A 21 4.56 -24.84 -15.34
CA ASP A 21 5.49 -24.53 -14.30
C ASP A 21 5.56 -23.01 -14.36
N ILE A 22 4.68 -22.36 -13.58
CA ILE A 22 4.73 -20.93 -13.32
C ILE A 22 6.03 -20.77 -12.55
N THR A 23 7.13 -20.77 -13.30
CA THR A 23 8.43 -20.35 -12.83
C THR A 23 8.17 -18.96 -12.33
N LEU A 24 8.11 -18.84 -11.01
CA LEU A 24 8.01 -17.57 -10.32
C LEU A 24 9.23 -16.79 -10.77
N THR A 25 9.07 -15.99 -11.83
CA THR A 25 10.09 -15.09 -12.35
C THR A 25 10.32 -14.09 -11.24
N ASN A 26 11.31 -14.39 -10.40
CA ASN A 26 11.68 -13.55 -9.30
C ASN A 26 12.15 -12.23 -9.90
N PHE A 27 11.48 -11.14 -9.51
CA PHE A 27 11.80 -9.78 -9.96
C PHE A 27 13.30 -9.47 -9.89
N MET A 28 14.01 -10.05 -8.91
CA MET A 28 15.45 -9.86 -8.73
C MET A 28 16.34 -10.51 -9.80
N LEU A 29 15.80 -11.45 -10.59
CA LEU A 29 16.51 -12.10 -11.69
C LEU A 29 16.54 -11.23 -12.96
N LEU A 30 15.74 -10.17 -13.01
CA LEU A 30 15.76 -9.25 -14.14
C LEU A 30 17.12 -8.52 -14.23
N PRO A 31 17.62 -8.23 -15.44
CA PRO A 31 18.73 -7.33 -15.68
C PRO A 31 18.51 -5.93 -15.08
N ALA A 32 19.59 -5.19 -14.85
CA ALA A 32 19.53 -3.88 -14.21
C ALA A 32 18.81 -2.85 -15.09
N GLU A 33 18.92 -2.99 -16.40
CA GLU A 33 18.26 -2.21 -17.44
C GLU A 33 16.74 -2.30 -17.29
N LEU A 34 16.21 -3.51 -17.07
CA LEU A 34 14.78 -3.70 -16.85
C LEU A 34 14.33 -3.12 -15.50
N HIS A 35 15.16 -3.23 -14.46
CA HIS A 35 14.85 -2.58 -13.18
C HIS A 35 14.79 -1.05 -13.32
N LEU A 36 15.69 -0.45 -14.10
CA LEU A 36 15.69 0.98 -14.37
C LEU A 36 14.44 1.39 -15.13
N GLN A 37 14.12 0.72 -16.24
CA GLN A 37 12.91 0.98 -17.03
C GLN A 37 11.64 0.84 -16.18
N ILE A 38 11.53 -0.21 -15.35
CA ILE A 38 10.39 -0.37 -14.45
C ILE A 38 10.32 0.79 -13.46
N SER A 39 11.46 1.25 -12.92
CA SER A 39 11.50 2.33 -11.94
C SER A 39 11.05 3.68 -12.50
N GLU A 40 11.23 3.93 -13.80
CA GLU A 40 10.78 5.16 -14.49
C GLU A 40 9.26 5.24 -14.63
N LEU A 41 8.57 4.09 -14.59
CA LEU A 41 7.11 4.01 -14.66
C LEU A 41 6.43 4.20 -13.29
N LEU A 42 7.21 4.25 -12.20
CA LEU A 42 6.65 4.28 -10.86
C LEU A 42 6.39 5.70 -10.37
N THR A 43 5.22 5.90 -9.77
CA THR A 43 4.94 7.12 -8.99
C THR A 43 5.86 7.22 -7.77
N TYR A 44 6.05 8.42 -7.22
CA TYR A 44 6.93 8.64 -6.07
C TYR A 44 6.74 7.64 -4.91
N PRO A 45 5.51 7.37 -4.40
CA PRO A 45 5.31 6.39 -3.33
C PRO A 45 5.81 4.99 -3.67
N ASP A 46 5.61 4.55 -4.91
CA ASP A 46 5.94 3.20 -5.36
C ASP A 46 7.44 3.07 -5.66
N ALA A 47 8.03 4.09 -6.27
CA ALA A 47 9.47 4.20 -6.48
C ALA A 47 10.23 4.22 -5.14
N LEU A 48 9.77 5.00 -4.17
CA LEU A 48 10.36 5.04 -2.83
C LEU A 48 10.28 3.67 -2.14
N SER A 49 9.15 2.97 -2.28
CA SER A 49 8.98 1.62 -1.74
C SER A 49 9.95 0.64 -2.40
N LEU A 50 10.06 0.66 -3.73
CA LEU A 50 11.00 -0.19 -4.49
C LEU A 50 12.45 0.07 -4.06
N LYS A 51 12.83 1.35 -3.95
CA LYS A 51 14.16 1.80 -3.51
C LYS A 51 14.54 1.26 -2.13
N GLN A 52 13.56 1.04 -1.25
CA GLN A 52 13.79 0.55 0.12
C GLN A 52 13.89 -0.98 0.23
N THR A 53 13.50 -1.73 -0.80
CA THR A 53 13.45 -3.21 -0.74
C THR A 53 14.82 -3.87 -0.56
N ASN A 54 15.85 -3.42 -1.26
CA ASN A 54 17.20 -3.99 -1.19
C ASN A 54 18.29 -2.99 -1.64
N ARG A 55 19.56 -3.37 -1.45
CA ARG A 55 20.70 -2.50 -1.77
C ARG A 55 20.80 -2.16 -3.27
N ARG A 56 20.51 -3.12 -4.16
CA ARG A 56 20.58 -2.91 -5.63
C ARG A 56 19.53 -1.88 -6.06
N MET A 57 18.29 -2.02 -5.62
CA MET A 57 17.22 -1.05 -5.91
C MET A 57 17.53 0.33 -5.32
N ARG A 58 18.16 0.39 -4.15
CA ARG A 58 18.57 1.67 -3.55
C ARG A 58 19.54 2.47 -4.41
N LEU A 59 20.39 1.78 -5.18
CA LEU A 59 21.36 2.38 -6.09
C LEU A 59 20.76 2.73 -7.45
N LEU A 60 19.83 1.90 -7.95
CA LEU A 60 19.24 2.07 -9.28
C LEU A 60 18.05 3.04 -9.30
N VAL A 61 17.18 2.99 -8.29
CA VAL A 61 15.90 3.71 -8.32
C VAL A 61 16.10 5.18 -7.98
N ASN A 62 15.73 6.04 -8.92
CA ASN A 62 15.75 7.49 -8.75
C ASN A 62 14.44 8.00 -8.14
N THR A 63 14.54 8.72 -7.02
CA THR A 63 13.42 9.37 -6.32
C THR A 63 13.70 10.88 -6.18
N GLY A 64 14.20 11.47 -7.26
CA GLY A 64 14.56 12.87 -7.33
C GLY A 64 13.38 13.84 -7.13
N MET A 65 13.72 15.13 -7.11
CA MET A 65 12.74 16.22 -6.97
C MET A 65 11.60 16.16 -8.02
N PRO A 66 11.85 15.90 -9.33
CA PRO A 66 10.79 15.90 -10.33
C PRO A 66 9.64 14.95 -9.99
N LEU A 67 9.97 13.72 -9.57
CA LEU A 67 8.99 12.69 -9.22
C LEU A 67 8.14 13.08 -8.00
N LYS A 68 8.75 13.78 -7.02
CA LYS A 68 8.03 14.31 -5.85
C LYS A 68 7.06 15.41 -6.24
N VAL A 69 7.50 16.33 -7.10
CA VAL A 69 6.67 17.44 -7.59
C VAL A 69 5.50 16.90 -8.40
N GLU A 70 5.76 15.99 -9.33
CA GLU A 70 4.72 15.32 -10.11
C GLU A 70 3.68 14.65 -9.21
N TRP A 71 4.13 13.90 -8.20
CA TRP A 71 3.21 13.30 -7.22
C TRP A 71 2.36 14.34 -6.47
N LEU A 72 2.95 15.46 -6.05
CA LEU A 72 2.20 16.54 -5.38
C LEU A 72 1.19 17.22 -6.30
N LEU A 73 1.56 17.46 -7.56
CA LEU A 73 0.69 18.02 -8.58
C LEU A 73 -0.51 17.10 -8.84
N GLU A 74 -0.25 15.79 -8.99
CA GLU A 74 -1.29 14.80 -9.21
C GLU A 74 -2.25 14.72 -8.01
N ARG A 75 -1.73 14.75 -6.77
CA ARG A 75 -2.58 14.82 -5.58
C ARG A 75 -3.50 16.04 -5.59
N ARG A 76 -3.00 17.20 -6.01
CA ARG A 76 -3.80 18.42 -6.09
C ARG A 76 -4.86 18.32 -7.21
N ARG A 77 -4.51 17.73 -8.35
CA ARG A 77 -5.43 17.46 -9.46
C ARG A 77 -6.59 16.54 -9.04
N LEU A 78 -6.28 15.54 -8.24
CA LEU A 78 -7.23 14.57 -7.69
C LEU A 78 -7.96 15.10 -6.44
N HIS A 79 -7.77 16.37 -6.06
CA HIS A 79 -8.37 16.98 -4.87
C HIS A 79 -8.12 16.19 -3.58
N LEU A 80 -6.96 15.54 -3.48
CA LEU A 80 -6.52 14.83 -2.29
C LEU A 80 -5.81 15.78 -1.33
N ASP A 81 -5.75 15.39 -0.05
CA ASP A 81 -4.99 16.13 0.96
C ASP A 81 -3.51 16.27 0.54
N CYS A 82 -3.02 17.50 0.52
CA CYS A 82 -1.59 17.80 0.34
C CYS A 82 -0.88 17.89 1.70
N PRO A 83 0.47 17.75 1.75
CA PRO A 83 1.23 17.97 2.97
C PRO A 83 0.97 19.37 3.53
N ASN A 84 0.66 19.45 4.83
CA ASN A 84 0.26 20.69 5.51
C ASN A 84 1.43 21.35 6.29
N ASP A 85 2.66 20.95 6.01
CA ASP A 85 3.84 21.46 6.71
C ASP A 85 4.34 22.74 6.02
N HIS A 86 4.69 23.75 6.82
CA HIS A 86 5.18 25.06 6.33
C HIS A 86 6.49 24.98 5.54
N SER A 87 7.20 23.85 5.59
CA SER A 87 8.44 23.59 4.85
C SER A 87 8.47 22.17 4.27
N CYS A 88 7.95 22.01 3.06
CA CYS A 88 8.12 20.78 2.28
C CYS A 88 9.50 20.81 1.59
N ASP A 89 10.49 20.14 2.19
CA ASP A 89 11.84 20.05 1.61
C ASP A 89 11.93 18.87 0.62
N LEU A 90 12.02 19.20 -0.66
CA LEU A 90 12.08 18.24 -1.78
C LEU A 90 13.48 17.61 -1.97
N GLY A 91 14.51 18.12 -1.29
CA GLY A 91 15.91 17.83 -1.57
C GLY A 91 16.37 16.40 -1.27
N SER A 92 15.73 15.70 -0.32
CA SER A 92 16.00 14.27 -0.10
C SER A 92 14.74 13.53 0.36
N ASP A 93 14.69 12.21 0.19
CA ASP A 93 13.56 11.41 0.66
C ASP A 93 13.37 11.53 2.17
N LEU A 94 14.47 11.58 2.93
CA LEU A 94 14.42 11.69 4.38
C LEU A 94 13.87 13.04 4.85
N ARG A 95 14.10 14.11 4.10
CA ARG A 95 13.57 15.44 4.41
C ARG A 95 12.12 15.60 3.92
N PHE A 96 11.82 15.05 2.75
CA PHE A 96 10.48 15.05 2.18
C PHE A 96 9.49 14.22 2.99
N CYS A 97 9.90 13.03 3.45
CA CYS A 97 9.07 12.14 4.26
C CYS A 97 8.95 12.57 5.73
N ARG A 98 9.03 13.87 6.04
CA ARG A 98 8.77 14.41 7.39
C ARG A 98 7.33 14.90 7.51
N GLY A 99 6.90 15.16 8.75
CA GLY A 99 5.60 15.74 9.06
C GLY A 99 4.43 14.87 8.58
N SER A 100 3.61 15.42 7.70
CA SER A 100 2.36 14.83 7.23
C SER A 100 2.53 13.79 6.10
N VAL A 101 3.64 13.82 5.34
CA VAL A 101 3.87 12.92 4.19
C VAL A 101 3.78 11.42 4.55
N PRO A 102 4.37 10.92 5.65
CA PRO A 102 4.23 9.51 6.04
C PRO A 102 2.78 9.07 6.24
N LEU A 103 1.91 9.96 6.74
CA LEU A 103 0.49 9.68 6.90
C LEU A 103 -0.21 9.59 5.54
N LEU A 104 0.12 10.45 4.58
CA LEU A 104 -0.40 10.38 3.22
C LEU A 104 0.00 9.07 2.54
N LEU A 105 1.28 8.70 2.63
CA LEU A 105 1.79 7.44 2.09
C LEU A 105 1.10 6.23 2.74
N LYS A 106 0.86 6.28 4.06
CA LYS A 106 0.13 5.24 4.78
C LYS A 106 -1.33 5.14 4.33
N ARG A 107 -2.04 6.27 4.23
CA ARG A 107 -3.44 6.30 3.77
C ARG A 107 -3.60 5.79 2.35
N ARG A 108 -2.66 6.09 1.44
CA ARG A 108 -2.63 5.50 0.10
C ARG A 108 -2.52 3.98 0.17
N ARG A 109 -1.51 3.43 0.87
CA ARG A 109 -1.32 1.97 1.00
C ARG A 109 -2.50 1.25 1.65
N GLU A 110 -3.16 1.91 2.59
CA GLU A 110 -4.35 1.38 3.26
C GLU A 110 -5.66 1.69 2.51
N HIS A 111 -5.57 2.24 1.29
CA HIS A 111 -6.69 2.55 0.41
C HIS A 111 -7.75 3.49 1.02
N TYR A 112 -7.40 4.30 2.02
CA TYR A 112 -8.32 5.26 2.64
C TYR A 112 -8.72 6.39 1.70
N GLU A 113 -7.84 6.74 0.76
CA GLU A 113 -8.06 7.82 -0.22
C GLU A 113 -8.74 7.31 -1.52
N CYS A 114 -9.01 6.01 -1.63
CA CYS A 114 -9.63 5.42 -2.82
C CYS A 114 -11.17 5.56 -2.82
N GLU A 115 -11.79 5.49 -4.00
CA GLU A 115 -13.24 5.44 -4.17
C GLU A 115 -13.71 4.12 -4.79
N SER A 116 -14.88 3.65 -4.37
CA SER A 116 -15.54 2.46 -4.94
C SER A 116 -16.61 2.82 -5.99
N ARG A 117 -16.96 4.12 -6.10
CA ARG A 117 -17.91 4.67 -7.07
C ARG A 117 -17.14 5.18 -8.31
N PRO A 118 -17.79 5.28 -9.49
CA PRO A 118 -17.14 5.80 -10.70
C PRO A 118 -16.72 7.26 -10.48
N GLY A 119 -15.43 7.54 -10.73
CA GLY A 119 -14.79 8.83 -10.45
C GLY A 119 -13.30 8.65 -10.23
N LEU A 120 -12.90 8.42 -8.98
CA LEU A 120 -11.49 8.33 -8.56
C LEU A 120 -10.90 6.91 -8.62
N GLY A 121 -11.72 5.89 -8.36
CA GLY A 121 -11.27 4.49 -8.35
C GLY A 121 -10.19 4.16 -7.31
N CYS A 122 -9.31 3.22 -7.64
CA CYS A 122 -8.22 2.73 -6.80
C CYS A 122 -6.89 3.40 -7.17
N LEU A 123 -6.43 4.34 -6.35
CA LEU A 123 -5.18 5.08 -6.55
C LEU A 123 -3.88 4.24 -6.43
N VAL A 124 -4.00 3.02 -5.92
CA VAL A 124 -2.84 2.13 -5.69
C VAL A 124 -2.60 1.23 -6.89
N TYR A 125 -3.69 0.68 -7.45
CA TYR A 125 -3.63 -0.28 -8.55
C TYR A 125 -4.11 0.30 -9.89
N ASP A 126 -4.50 1.58 -9.88
CA ASP A 126 -5.06 2.29 -11.03
C ASP A 126 -6.28 1.58 -11.66
N THR A 127 -7.14 1.02 -10.80
CA THR A 127 -8.36 0.32 -11.23
C THR A 127 -9.60 1.19 -11.02
N PRO A 128 -10.66 1.05 -11.83
CA PRO A 128 -11.86 1.90 -11.71
C PRO A 128 -12.63 1.70 -10.40
N LYS A 129 -12.41 0.60 -9.68
CA LYS A 129 -13.04 0.32 -8.38
C LYS A 129 -12.01 -0.23 -7.41
N CYS A 130 -12.02 0.29 -6.18
CA CYS A 130 -11.17 -0.22 -5.11
C CYS A 130 -11.87 -1.31 -4.29
N ALA A 131 -11.41 -2.56 -4.41
CA ALA A 131 -11.86 -3.69 -3.59
C ALA A 131 -11.30 -3.65 -2.16
N ASN A 132 -10.12 -3.05 -1.98
CA ASN A 132 -9.36 -3.03 -0.73
C ASN A 132 -9.75 -1.84 0.16
N LYS A 133 -10.74 -1.04 -0.24
CA LYS A 133 -11.16 0.14 0.52
C LYS A 133 -11.70 -0.30 1.89
N PRO A 134 -11.16 0.21 3.01
CA PRO A 134 -11.72 -0.09 4.31
C PRO A 134 -13.16 0.43 4.38
N ARG A 135 -14.10 -0.46 4.73
CA ARG A 135 -15.48 -0.08 5.01
C ARG A 135 -15.51 0.87 6.23
N ASP A 136 -16.44 1.82 6.24
CA ASP A 136 -16.55 2.93 7.23
C ASP A 136 -16.43 2.49 8.70
N LEU A 137 -16.73 1.24 9.01
CA LEU A 137 -16.55 0.60 10.31
C LEU A 137 -15.08 0.60 10.82
N LYS A 138 -14.07 0.92 10.02
CA LYS A 138 -12.69 1.11 10.54
C LYS A 138 -12.41 2.53 11.02
N MET A 139 -13.18 3.54 10.58
CA MET A 139 -12.93 4.93 10.92
C MET A 139 -13.26 5.24 12.38
N TYR A 140 -14.37 4.71 12.91
CA TYR A 140 -14.71 4.82 14.34
C TYR A 140 -13.64 4.15 15.23
N LYS A 141 -13.10 3.01 14.77
CA LYS A 141 -12.08 2.24 15.49
C LYS A 141 -10.73 2.98 15.50
N MET A 142 -10.36 3.62 14.39
CA MET A 142 -9.14 4.43 14.30
C MET A 142 -9.24 5.73 15.12
N GLN A 143 -10.41 6.35 15.19
CA GLN A 143 -10.69 7.49 16.08
C GLN A 143 -10.46 7.10 17.55
N LEU A 144 -10.99 5.94 17.97
CA LEU A 144 -10.81 5.38 19.32
C LEU A 144 -9.34 5.03 19.64
N ILE A 145 -8.57 4.56 18.67
CA ILE A 145 -7.13 4.28 18.85
C ILE A 145 -6.35 5.60 18.95
N ARG A 146 -6.75 6.63 18.20
CA ARG A 146 -6.12 7.95 18.23
C ARG A 146 -6.39 8.68 19.55
N THR A 147 -7.61 8.60 20.08
CA THR A 147 -7.96 9.15 21.39
C THR A 147 -7.29 8.36 22.51
N SER A 148 -7.25 7.03 22.45
CA SER A 148 -6.57 6.21 23.49
C SER A 148 -5.04 6.41 23.48
N GLY A 149 -4.42 6.62 22.32
CA GLY A 149 -2.99 6.93 22.22
C GLY A 149 -2.59 8.35 22.65
N TRP A 150 -3.53 9.31 22.63
CA TRP A 150 -3.38 10.64 23.22
C TRP A 150 -3.57 10.57 24.74
N LEU A 151 -4.60 9.84 25.19
CA LEU A 151 -4.90 9.61 26.60
C LEU A 151 -3.73 8.92 27.31
N ARG A 152 -3.13 7.88 26.70
CA ARG A 152 -2.00 7.13 27.27
C ARG A 152 -0.67 7.92 27.31
N ARG A 153 -0.52 8.96 26.49
CA ARG A 153 0.68 9.83 26.47
C ARG A 153 0.56 11.05 27.38
N ASN A 154 -0.65 11.52 27.63
CA ASN A 154 -0.92 12.73 28.41
C ASN A 154 -1.46 12.45 29.82
N LEU A 155 -1.69 11.19 30.21
CA LEU A 155 -1.91 10.83 31.61
C LEU A 155 -0.55 10.52 32.27
N PRO A 156 -0.08 11.37 33.20
CA PRO A 156 1.08 11.05 34.03
C PRO A 156 0.78 9.79 34.85
N GLU A 157 1.77 8.92 35.05
CA GLU A 157 1.64 7.68 35.84
C GLU A 157 1.02 7.90 37.24
N GLN A 158 1.14 9.11 37.78
CA GLN A 158 0.62 9.52 39.09
C GLN A 158 -0.92 9.63 39.16
N TRP A 159 -1.63 9.79 38.03
CA TRP A 159 -3.09 9.93 38.05
C TRP A 159 -3.83 8.61 38.24
N TRP A 160 -3.17 7.47 37.99
CA TRP A 160 -3.73 6.15 38.34
C TRP A 160 -3.91 6.00 39.85
N LEU A 161 -2.98 6.54 40.66
CA LEU A 161 -3.07 6.51 42.12
C LEU A 161 -4.24 7.36 42.62
N VAL A 162 -4.50 8.52 42.00
CA VAL A 162 -5.66 9.37 42.34
C VAL A 162 -6.97 8.68 41.98
N LEU A 163 -7.03 8.01 40.81
CA LEU A 163 -8.20 7.23 40.42
C LEU A 163 -8.46 6.06 41.36
N VAL A 164 -7.43 5.28 41.71
CA VAL A 164 -7.55 4.17 42.67
C VAL A 164 -7.93 4.65 44.07
N LEU A 165 -7.34 5.75 44.55
CA LEU A 165 -7.67 6.35 45.85
C LEU A 165 -9.11 6.89 45.87
N SER A 166 -9.56 7.53 44.79
CA SER A 166 -10.94 8.03 44.68
C SER A 166 -11.97 6.89 44.66
N LEU A 167 -11.66 5.79 43.99
CA LEU A 167 -12.52 4.60 43.97
C LEU A 167 -12.58 3.91 45.33
N LEU A 168 -11.47 3.88 46.08
CA LEU A 168 -11.44 3.37 47.46
C LEU A 168 -12.22 4.27 48.43
N LEU A 169 -12.12 5.58 48.28
CA LEU A 169 -12.87 6.56 49.09
C LEU A 169 -14.37 6.58 48.77
N LEU A 170 -14.77 6.22 47.55
CA LEU A 170 -16.18 6.03 47.18
C LEU A 170 -16.77 4.70 47.67
N TRP A 171 -15.94 3.81 48.19
CA TRP A 171 -16.34 2.49 48.73
C TRP A 171 -16.41 2.45 50.26
N ILE A 172 -16.05 3.56 50.92
CA ILE A 172 -16.16 3.78 52.37
C ILE A 172 -17.34 4.72 52.62
#